data_AF-A0A3D6EH28-F1
#
_entry.id   AF-A0A3D6EH28-F1
#
_cell.length_a   1.000
_cell.length_b   1.000
_cell.length_c   1.000
_cell.angle_alpha   90.00
_cell.angle_beta   90.00
_cell.angle_gamma   90.00
#
_symmetry.space_group_name_H-M   'P 1'
#
loop_
_entity.id
_entity.type
_entity.pdbx_description
1 polymer ?
#
loop_
_entity_poly.entity_id
_entity_poly.type
_entity_poly.pdbx_seq_one_letter_code
_entity_poly.pdbx_strand_id
1 'polypeptide(L)' 'MDMTIDFPGGARVDAHFGPFTVQTDQPPQAGGEGSAPTPFALFQ' A
#
# COMPACT_ATOMS: atom_id res chain seq x y z
N MET A 1 11.97 15.89 0.22
CA MET A 1 11.98 14.45 -0.08
C MET A 1 10.67 14.20 -0.77
N ASP A 2 10.70 13.97 -2.08
CA ASP A 2 9.47 13.81 -2.86
C ASP A 2 8.97 12.38 -2.69
N MET A 3 7.69 12.25 -2.35
CA MET A 3 6.97 11.00 -2.23
C MET A 3 5.81 11.04 -3.20
N THR A 4 5.68 9.99 -4.01
CA THR A 4 4.53 9.80 -4.90
C THR A 4 3.70 8.65 -4.37
N ILE A 5 2.39 8.81 -4.36
CA ILE A 5 1.44 7.78 -3.92
C ILE A 5 0.55 7.39 -5.10
N ASP A 6 0.55 6.10 -5.43
CA ASP A 6 -0.32 5.51 -6.45
C ASP A 6 -1.43 4.66 -5.82
N PHE A 7 -2.62 4.72 -6.43
CA PHE A 7 -3.83 3.98 -6.04
C PHE A 7 -4.29 3.09 -7.21
N PRO A 8 -3.68 1.91 -7.39
CA PRO A 8 -3.92 1.05 -8.56
C PRO A 8 -5.32 0.40 -8.57
N GLY A 9 -6.07 0.46 -7.47
CA GLY A 9 -7.40 -0.09 -7.34
C GLY A 9 -7.62 -0.78 -6.00
N GLY A 10 -8.89 -0.99 -5.63
CA GLY A 10 -9.25 -1.50 -4.32
C GLY A 10 -8.74 -0.60 -3.19
N ALA A 11 -8.31 -1.23 -2.09
CA ALA A 11 -7.70 -0.56 -0.94
C ALA A 11 -6.16 -0.69 -0.92
N ARG A 12 -5.53 -0.83 -2.09
CA ARG A 12 -4.09 -0.88 -2.27
C ARG A 12 -3.48 0.52 -2.35
N VAL A 13 -2.29 0.67 -1.76
CA VAL A 13 -1.46 1.87 -1.81
C VAL A 13 -0.03 1.49 -2.15
N ASP A 14 0.53 2.12 -3.17
CA ASP A 14 1.95 2.03 -3.53
C ASP A 14 2.61 3.38 -3.23
N ALA A 15 3.52 3.41 -2.26
CA ALA A 15 4.25 4.62 -1.87
C ALA A 15 5.68 4.58 -2.41
N HIS A 16 6.05 5.57 -3.22
CA HIS A 16 7.34 5.67 -3.89
C HIS A 16 8.20 6.76 -3.25
N PHE A 17 9.40 6.40 -2.82
CA PHE A 17 10.38 7.34 -2.28
C PHE A 17 11.81 6.95 -2.71
N GLY A 18 12.38 7.72 -3.63
CA GLY A 18 13.65 7.38 -4.27
C GLY A 18 13.57 6.04 -5.00
N PRO A 19 14.49 5.08 -4.76
CA PRO A 19 14.47 3.77 -5.42
C PRO A 19 13.51 2.77 -4.76
N PHE A 20 12.83 3.15 -3.67
CA PHE A 20 12.00 2.25 -2.89
C PHE A 20 10.52 2.43 -3.21
N THR A 21 9.81 1.30 -3.26
CA THR A 21 8.36 1.24 -3.29
C THR A 21 7.90 0.42 -2.09
N VAL A 22 7.00 0.99 -1.29
CA VAL A 22 6.32 0.27 -0.21
C VAL A 22 4.88 0.01 -0.65
N GLN A 23 4.56 -1.27 -0.81
CA GLN A 23 3.23 -1.71 -1.20
C GLN A 23 2.45 -2.15 0.03
N THR A 24 1.22 -1.67 0.14
CA THR A 24 0.29 -2.10 1.18
C THR A 24 -1.08 -2.36 0.58
N ASP A 25 -1.81 -3.33 1.12
CA ASP A 25 -3.15 -3.65 0.66
C ASP A 25 -3.99 -4.18 1.83
N GLN A 26 -5.26 -3.79 1.87
CA GLN A 26 -6.18 -4.31 2.86
C GLN A 26 -6.69 -5.70 2.45
N PRO A 27 -7.14 -6.55 3.39
CA PRO A 27 -7.77 -7.81 3.02
C PRO A 27 -9.12 -7.59 2.31
N PRO A 28 -9.67 -8.63 1.63
CA PRO A 28 -10.96 -8.54 0.94
C PRO A 28 -12.12 -8.04 1.81
N GLN A 29 -12.15 -8.41 3.09
CA GLN A 29 -13.19 -7.96 4.03
C GLN A 29 -13.13 -6.45 4.32
N ALA A 30 -12.02 -5.79 3.98
CA ALA A 30 -11.78 -4.36 4.13
C ALA A 30 -11.62 -3.64 2.76
N GLY A 31 -12.00 -4.30 1.65
CA GLY A 31 -12.08 -3.68 0.32
C GLY A 31 -10.80 -3.71 -0.51
N GLY A 32 -9.76 -4.43 -0.08
CA GLY A 32 -8.56 -4.68 -0.88
C GLY A 32 -8.53 -6.10 -1.45
N GLU A 33 -7.40 -6.51 -2.04
CA GLU A 33 -7.21 -7.86 -2.57
C GLU A 33 -6.37 -8.74 -1.63
N GLY A 34 -5.79 -8.15 -0.59
CA GLY A 34 -4.81 -8.81 0.28
C GLY A 34 -3.52 -9.18 -0.47
N SER A 35 -3.15 -8.45 -1.52
CA SER A 35 -1.98 -8.76 -2.36
C SER A 35 -0.64 -8.32 -1.75
N ALA A 36 -0.68 -7.55 -0.66
CA ALA A 36 0.47 -7.04 0.10
C ALA A 36 0.12 -6.94 1.60
N PRO A 37 1.10 -6.75 2.51
CA PRO A 37 0.81 -6.53 3.92
C PRO A 37 -0.11 -5.31 4.15
N THR A 38 -0.92 -5.36 5.20
CA THR A 38 -1.74 -4.20 5.57
C THR A 38 -0.86 -3.07 6.10
N PRO A 39 -1.26 -1.79 5.95
CA PRO A 39 -0.51 -0.66 6.52
C PRO A 39 -0.25 -0.81 8.03
N PHE A 40 -1.24 -1.27 8.80
CA PHE A 40 -1.10 -1.47 10.25
C PHE A 40 -0.14 -2.61 10.62
N ALA A 41 -0.01 -3.63 9.78
CA ALA A 41 0.99 -4.67 9.98
C ALA A 41 2.41 -4.15 9.72
N LEU A 42 2.56 -3.17 8.82
CA LEU A 42 3.86 -2.66 8.40
C LEU A 42 4.38 -1.51 9.26
N PHE A 43 3.49 -0.62 9.74
CA PHE A 43 3.89 0.66 10.33
C PHE A 43 3.60 0.85 11.82
N GLN A 44 2.84 -0.06 12.46
CA GLN A 44 2.37 0.00 13.88
C GLN A 44 2.14 1.40 14.45
#